data_AF-L8LN96-F1
#
_entry.id   AF-L8LN96-F1
#
_cell.length_a   1.000
_cell.length_b   1.000
_cell.length_c   1.000
_cell.angle_alpha   90.00
_cell.angle_beta   90.00
_cell.angle_gamma   90.00
#
_symmetry.space_group_name_H-M   'P 1'
#
loop_
_entity.id
_entity.type
_entity.pdbx_description
1 polymer ?
#
loop_
_entity_poly.entity_id
_entity_poly.type
_entity_poly.pdbx_seq_one_letter_code
_entity_poly.pdbx_strand_id
1 'polypeptide(L)'
;MDVMSTGVIAYYVLVASRLGLFTPIIGDADPTDIVYADPVPQAVILTGIVIGFSIQSLMLVSVMKLARDNPTLESEEIEKNNTP
;
A
#
# COMPACT_ATOMS: atom_id res chain seq x y z
N MET A 1 9.02 2.11 -2.99
CA MET A 1 7.71 2.52 -2.45
C MET A 1 6.93 1.32 -1.90
N ASP A 2 6.89 0.22 -2.64
CA ASP A 2 6.25 -1.05 -2.28
C ASP A 2 6.48 -1.52 -0.82
N VAL A 3 7.74 -1.75 -0.43
CA VAL A 3 8.09 -2.27 0.92
C VAL A 3 7.59 -1.37 2.05
N MET A 4 7.65 -0.04 1.86
CA MET A 4 7.15 0.92 2.84
C MET A 4 5.63 0.81 2.98
N SER A 5 4.90 0.69 1.86
CA SER A 5 3.44 0.53 1.85
C SER A 5 3.03 -0.75 2.59
N THR A 6 3.67 -1.88 2.27
CA THR A 6 3.42 -3.17 2.93
C THR A 6 3.74 -3.10 4.42
N GLY A 7 4.81 -2.40 4.81
CA GLY A 7 5.15 -2.17 6.23
C GLY A 7 4.08 -1.38 6.99
N VAL A 8 3.52 -0.33 6.39
CA VAL A 8 2.42 0.44 6.98
C VAL A 8 1.16 -0.42 7.11
N ILE A 9 0.83 -1.21 6.08
CA ILE A 9 -0.31 -2.13 6.12
C ILE A 9 -0.14 -3.15 7.26
N ALA A 10 1.04 -3.76 7.38
CA ALA A 10 1.33 -4.71 8.45
C ALA A 10 1.18 -4.09 9.85
N TYR A 11 1.58 -2.83 10.01
CA TYR A 11 1.37 -2.09 11.25
C TYR A 11 -0.12 -1.87 11.56
N TYR A 12 -0.93 -1.50 10.55
CA TYR A 12 -2.38 -1.37 10.73
C TYR A 12 -3.04 -2.70 11.12
N VAL A 13 -2.62 -3.81 10.52
CA VAL A 13 -3.10 -5.16 10.88
C VAL A 13 -2.76 -5.48 12.33
N LEU A 14 -1.54 -5.17 12.78
CA LEU A 14 -1.13 -5.38 14.17
C LEU A 14 -1.95 -4.54 15.16
N VAL A 15 -2.32 -3.31 14.79
CA VAL A 15 -3.17 -2.47 15.63
C VAL A 15 -4.60 -3.02 15.68
N ALA A 16 -5.16 -3.43 14.55
CA ALA A 16 -6.51 -3.97 14.44
C ALA A 16 -6.69 -5.30 15.20
N SER A 17 -5.63 -6.11 15.28
CA SER A 17 -5.65 -7.42 15.93
C SER A 17 -5.52 -7.39 17.45
N ARG A 18 -5.33 -6.21 18.07
CA ARG A 18 -5.17 -6.10 19.53
C ARG A 18 -6.42 -6.45 20.32
N LEU A 19 -7.60 -6.14 19.77
CA LEU A 19 -8.88 -6.36 20.45
C LEU A 19 -9.45 -7.75 20.13
N GLY A 20 -9.25 -8.25 18.92
CA GLY A 20 -9.75 -9.55 18.46
C GLY A 20 -9.04 -10.00 17.20
N LEU A 21 -9.10 -11.29 16.89
CA LEU A 21 -8.43 -11.89 15.72
C LEU A 21 -9.41 -12.35 14.65
N PHE A 22 -10.71 -12.41 14.95
CA PHE A 22 -11.72 -12.82 13.98
C PHE A 22 -12.00 -11.70 12.97
N THR A 23 -12.24 -12.10 11.72
CA THR A 23 -12.59 -11.15 10.65
C THR A 23 -13.97 -10.54 10.94
N PRO A 24 -14.16 -9.22 10.80
CA PRO A 24 -15.44 -8.56 11.10
C PRO A 24 -16.45 -8.78 9.97
N ILE A 25 -16.81 -10.04 9.77
CA ILE A 25 -17.81 -10.49 8.82
C ILE A 25 -18.83 -11.27 9.64
N ILE A 26 -20.05 -10.74 9.72
CA ILE A 26 -21.15 -11.40 10.44
C ILE A 26 -21.57 -12.62 9.62
N GLY A 27 -21.55 -13.80 10.25
CA GLY A 27 -22.02 -15.07 9.67
C GLY A 27 -23.14 -15.69 10.51
N ASP A 28 -23.60 -16.87 10.11
CA ASP A 28 -24.69 -17.62 10.79
C ASP A 28 -24.28 -18.31 12.10
N ALA A 29 -23.03 -18.13 12.56
CA ALA A 29 -22.53 -18.73 13.78
C ALA A 29 -22.96 -17.93 15.03
N ASP A 30 -23.27 -18.65 16.11
CA ASP A 30 -23.77 -18.07 17.36
C ASP A 30 -22.78 -16.99 17.88
N PRO A 31 -23.19 -15.72 18.08
CA PRO A 31 -22.25 -14.60 18.27
C PRO A 31 -21.63 -14.55 19.67
N THR A 32 -21.96 -15.50 20.54
CA THR A 32 -21.89 -15.35 22.00
C THR A 32 -20.47 -15.25 22.55
N ASP A 33 -19.42 -15.66 21.82
CA ASP A 33 -18.02 -15.61 22.26
C ASP A 33 -17.00 -15.16 21.18
N ILE A 34 -17.43 -14.55 20.07
CA ILE A 34 -16.50 -14.15 18.99
C ILE A 34 -15.96 -12.75 19.22
N VAL A 35 -14.63 -12.63 19.37
CA VAL A 35 -13.95 -11.34 19.48
C VAL A 35 -13.39 -10.93 18.11
N TYR A 36 -14.09 -10.00 17.47
CA TYR A 36 -13.75 -9.45 16.16
C TYR A 36 -12.61 -8.44 16.23
N ALA A 37 -11.78 -8.42 15.19
CA ALA A 37 -10.80 -7.37 14.95
C ALA A 37 -11.50 -6.05 14.61
N ASP A 38 -10.84 -4.92 14.89
CA ASP A 38 -11.40 -3.59 14.61
C ASP A 38 -11.66 -3.41 13.10
N PRO A 39 -12.91 -3.16 12.67
CA PRO A 39 -13.24 -3.00 11.25
C PRO A 39 -12.74 -1.69 10.65
N VAL A 40 -12.46 -0.66 11.47
CA VAL A 40 -12.06 0.68 10.97
C VAL A 40 -10.69 0.64 10.28
N PRO A 41 -9.62 0.09 10.90
CA PRO A 41 -8.33 -0.09 10.22
C PRO A 41 -8.41 -0.91 8.92
N GLN A 42 -9.33 -1.86 8.83
CA GLN A 42 -9.43 -2.77 7.68
C GLN A 42 -9.95 -2.06 6.43
N ALA A 43 -10.95 -1.19 6.59
CA ALA A 43 -11.42 -0.33 5.50
C ALA A 43 -10.29 0.60 5.00
N VAL A 44 -9.53 1.19 5.93
CA VAL A 44 -8.39 2.07 5.60
C VAL A 44 -7.30 1.31 4.85
N ILE A 45 -6.96 0.09 5.28
CA ILE A 45 -6.00 -0.78 4.58
C ILE A 45 -6.45 -1.03 3.14
N LEU A 46 -7.71 -1.41 2.92
CA LEU A 46 -8.22 -1.72 1.58
C LEU A 46 -8.12 -0.51 0.64
N THR A 47 -8.48 0.68 1.13
CA THR A 47 -8.31 1.93 0.37
C THR A 47 -6.83 2.23 0.10
N GLY A 48 -5.97 2.06 1.11
CA GLY A 48 -4.53 2.29 1.00
C GLY A 48 -3.86 1.40 -0.04
N ILE A 49 -4.24 0.12 -0.13
CA ILE A 49 -3.73 -0.82 -1.12
C ILE A 49 -4.03 -0.34 -2.55
N VAL A 50 -5.27 0.07 -2.82
CA VAL A 50 -5.68 0.53 -4.16
C VAL A 50 -4.95 1.81 -4.56
N ILE A 51 -4.77 2.75 -3.63
CA ILE A 51 -4.00 3.98 -3.85
C ILE A 51 -2.53 3.64 -4.13
N GLY A 52 -1.91 2.79 -3.30
CA GLY A 52 -0.52 2.37 -3.45
C GLY A 52 -0.27 1.70 -4.80
N PHE A 53 -1.16 0.78 -5.21
CA PHE A 53 -1.10 0.12 -6.51
C PHE A 53 -1.21 1.11 -7.68
N SER A 54 -2.11 2.08 -7.57
CA SER A 54 -2.32 3.11 -8.60
C SER A 54 -1.06 3.98 -8.77
N ILE A 55 -0.46 4.43 -7.67
CA ILE A 55 0.76 5.24 -7.70
C ILE A 55 1.94 4.43 -8.23
N GLN A 56 2.07 3.15 -7.83
CA GLN A 56 3.14 2.28 -8.31
C GLN A 56 3.05 2.04 -9.82
N SER A 57 1.83 1.89 -10.35
CA SER A 57 1.58 1.78 -11.79
C SER A 57 1.99 3.05 -12.54
N LEU A 58 1.61 4.23 -12.03
CA LEU A 58 1.99 5.52 -12.63
C LEU A 58 3.50 5.77 -12.57
N MET A 59 4.15 5.39 -11.47
CA MET A 59 5.59 5.49 -11.30
C MET A 59 6.32 4.60 -12.29
N LEU A 60 5.87 3.35 -12.47
CA LEU A 60 6.47 2.42 -13.41
C LEU A 60 6.36 2.92 -14.85
N VAL A 61 5.18 3.37 -15.27
CA VAL A 61 4.98 3.93 -16.62
C VAL A 61 5.83 5.18 -16.83
N SER A 62 5.93 6.05 -15.82
CA SER A 62 6.79 7.24 -15.87
C SER A 62 8.27 6.88 -16.03
N VAL A 63 8.76 5.90 -15.27
CA VAL A 63 10.15 5.42 -15.37
C VAL A 63 10.41 4.75 -16.71
N MET A 64 9.47 3.96 -17.25
CA MET A 64 9.58 3.36 -18.58
C MET A 64 9.68 4.42 -19.69
N LYS A 65 8.92 5.51 -19.57
CA LYS A 65 9.00 6.63 -20.50
C LYS A 65 10.34 7.36 -20.36
N LEU A 66 10.79 7.62 -19.14
CA LEU A 66 12.07 8.26 -18.87
C LEU A 66 13.25 7.44 -19.42
N ALA A 67 13.22 6.11 -19.27
CA ALA A 67 14.22 5.19 -19.78
C ALA A 67 14.27 5.10 -21.32
N ARG A 68 13.18 5.47 -22.00
CA ARG A 68 13.15 5.53 -23.46
C ARG A 68 13.89 6.76 -23.98
N ASP A 69 13.78 7.87 -23.27
CA ASP A 69 14.28 9.17 -23.71
C ASP A 69 15.68 9.48 -23.15
N ASN A 70 16.14 8.74 -22.13
CA ASN A 70 17.45 8.91 -21.51
C ASN A 70 18.29 7.62 -21.59
N PRO A 71 19.60 7.71 -21.89
CA PRO A 71 20.48 6.55 -21.98
C PRO A 71 20.73 5.87 -20.62
N THR A 72 20.45 6.57 -19.53
CA THR A 72 20.65 6.14 -18.14
C THR A 72 19.43 6.53 -17.29
N LEU A 73 19.23 5.83 -16.18
CA LEU A 73 18.22 6.17 -15.15
C LEU A 73 18.85 6.79 -13.89
N GLU A 74 20.13 7.14 -13.94
CA GLU A 74 20.80 7.87 -12.87
C GLU A 74 20.24 9.29 -12.76
N SER A 75 19.64 9.62 -11.61
CA SER A 75 18.91 10.89 -11.44
C SER A 75 19.84 12.11 -11.59
N GLU A 76 21.07 12.02 -11.07
CA GLU A 76 22.05 13.11 -11.13
C GLU A 76 22.49 13.41 -12.58
N GLU A 77 22.57 12.39 -13.44
CA GLU A 77 22.95 12.53 -14.84
C GLU A 77 21.81 13.13 -15.69
N ILE A 78 20.58 12.70 -15.41
CA ILE A 78 19.37 13.26 -16.03
C ILE A 78 19.22 14.74 -15.67
N GLU A 79 19.44 15.13 -14.41
CA GLU A 79 19.36 16.54 -13.99
C GLU A 79 20.39 17.40 -14.73
N LYS A 80 21.66 16.99 -14.77
CA LYS A 80 22.74 17.74 -15.47
C LYS A 80 22.43 17.98 -16.94
N ASN A 81 21.88 16.98 -17.64
CA ASN A 81 21.54 17.08 -19.06
C ASN A 81 20.28 17.93 -19.34
N ASN A 82 19.48 18.25 -18.32
CA ASN A 82 18.23 19.02 -18.46
C ASN A 82 18.24 20.36 -17.71
N THR A 83 19.34 20.72 -17.04
CA THR A 83 19.57 22.08 -16.52
C THR A 83 19.89 23.06 -17.67
N PRO A 84 19.34 24.29 -17.64
CA PRO A 84 19.62 25.33 -18.65
C PRO A 84 21.05 25.90 -18.56
#